data_AF-X6LMP0-F1
#
_entry.id   AF-X6LMP0-F1
#
_cell.length_a   1.000
_cell.length_b   1.000
_cell.length_c   1.000
_cell.angle_alpha   90.00
_cell.angle_beta   90.00
_cell.angle_gamma   90.00
#
_symmetry.space_group_name_H-M   'P 1'
#
loop_
_entity.id
_entity.type
_entity.pdbx_description
1 polymer ?
#
loop_
_entity_poly.entity_id
_entity_poly.type
_entity_poly.pdbx_seq_one_letter_code
_entity_poly.pdbx_strand_id
1 'polypeptide(L)'
;MIFSYRDEKTHKEQYAWNAKVESEDEYTQMILLTWVQYDQYIQQTMQISAMWNHQIDANLIYVALRYSCKGNINETFEVLFEFEQWKFRNDNEQNYKKRIDEFLKGRCCNHNVNLFCVLLSEKYKMQTAIQHAKINTIYNCLPFVVKNKKQ
;
A
#
# COMPACT_ATOMS: atom_id res chain seq x y z
N MET A 1 0.86 -11.69 -19.74
CA MET A 1 -0.61 -11.52 -19.82
C MET A 1 -1.20 -12.47 -18.78
N ILE A 2 -1.64 -11.96 -17.63
CA ILE A 2 -2.25 -12.78 -16.58
C ILE A 2 -3.76 -12.61 -16.73
N PHE A 3 -4.44 -13.63 -17.28
CA PHE A 3 -5.89 -13.72 -17.24
C PHE A 3 -6.30 -13.96 -15.79
N SER A 4 -6.94 -12.95 -15.19
CA SER A 4 -7.60 -13.10 -13.89
C SER A 4 -8.90 -13.89 -14.10
N TYR A 5 -8.90 -15.17 -13.74
CA TYR A 5 -10.10 -16.02 -13.55
C TYR A 5 -10.90 -15.54 -12.32
N ARG A 6 -11.27 -14.26 -12.27
CA ARG A 6 -12.24 -13.76 -11.29
C ARG A 6 -13.53 -13.51 -12.04
N ASP A 7 -14.61 -14.12 -11.53
CA ASP A 7 -15.97 -13.84 -12.00
C ASP A 7 -16.20 -12.32 -12.02
N GLU A 8 -16.83 -11.83 -13.08
CA GLU A 8 -17.04 -10.39 -13.33
C GLU A 8 -17.76 -9.73 -12.15
N LYS A 9 -18.63 -10.49 -11.47
CA LYS A 9 -19.31 -10.08 -10.24
C LYS A 9 -18.32 -9.83 -9.10
N THR A 10 -17.42 -10.76 -8.82
CA THR A 10 -16.39 -10.61 -7.77
C THR A 10 -15.42 -9.46 -8.09
N HIS A 11 -15.13 -9.22 -9.37
CA HIS A 11 -14.34 -8.07 -9.79
C HIS A 11 -15.08 -6.75 -9.49
N LYS A 12 -16.37 -6.64 -9.85
CA LYS A 12 -17.19 -5.45 -9.56
C LYS A 12 -17.30 -5.17 -8.06
N GLU A 13 -17.47 -6.20 -7.25
CA GLU A 13 -17.56 -6.06 -5.78
C GLU A 13 -16.23 -5.62 -5.15
N GLN A 14 -15.08 -6.10 -5.64
CA GLN A 14 -13.76 -5.72 -5.10
C GLN A 14 -13.36 -4.28 -5.44
N TYR A 15 -13.78 -3.77 -6.61
CA TYR A 15 -13.52 -2.40 -7.03
C TYR A 15 -14.67 -1.43 -6.73
N ALA A 16 -15.68 -1.88 -5.98
CA ALA A 16 -16.79 -1.04 -5.56
C ALA A 16 -16.38 -0.05 -4.45
N TRP A 17 -17.22 0.96 -4.25
CA TRP A 17 -17.12 1.93 -3.18
C TRP A 17 -18.23 1.68 -2.16
N ASN A 18 -17.87 1.68 -0.89
CA ASN A 18 -18.80 1.83 0.22
C ASN A 18 -19.13 3.32 0.37
N ALA A 19 -20.38 3.61 0.70
CA ALA A 19 -20.84 4.95 1.04
C ALA A 19 -21.46 4.91 2.43
N LYS A 20 -21.04 5.82 3.30
CA LYS A 20 -21.59 5.96 4.66
C LYS A 20 -21.87 7.43 4.93
N VAL A 21 -23.03 7.72 5.51
CA VAL A 21 -23.34 9.06 6.03
C VAL A 21 -22.49 9.28 7.29
N GLU A 22 -21.62 10.28 7.28
CA GLU A 22 -20.82 10.68 8.45
C GLU A 22 -21.56 11.66 9.34
N SER A 23 -22.27 12.61 8.74
CA SER A 23 -23.10 13.59 9.44
C SER A 23 -24.18 14.14 8.51
N GLU A 24 -25.26 14.64 9.10
CA GLU A 24 -26.37 15.23 8.37
C GLU A 24 -26.99 16.34 9.23
N ASP A 25 -27.29 17.47 8.59
CA ASP A 25 -28.06 18.58 9.16
C ASP A 25 -29.25 18.92 8.23
N GLU A 26 -30.02 19.96 8.57
CA GLU A 26 -31.23 20.36 7.83
C GLU A 26 -30.97 20.66 6.35
N TYR A 27 -29.74 21.05 5.98
CA TYR A 27 -29.38 21.53 4.64
C TYR A 27 -28.28 20.70 3.97
N THR A 28 -27.53 19.89 4.71
CA THR A 28 -26.33 19.22 4.21
C THR A 28 -26.20 17.79 4.72
N GLN A 29 -25.76 16.88 3.84
CA GLN A 29 -25.35 15.52 4.19
C GLN A 29 -23.88 15.31 3.80
N MET A 30 -23.07 14.84 4.75
CA MET A 30 -21.68 14.45 4.51
C MET A 30 -21.59 12.95 4.32
N ILE A 31 -21.13 12.52 3.14
CA ILE A 31 -20.98 11.11 2.78
C ILE A 31 -19.49 10.77 2.69
N LEU A 32 -19.04 9.82 3.49
CA LEU A 32 -17.74 9.20 3.35
C LEU A 32 -17.82 8.07 2.33
N LEU A 33 -16.97 8.16 1.31
CA LEU A 33 -16.75 7.11 0.35
C LEU A 33 -15.45 6.38 0.67
N THR A 34 -15.52 5.06 0.88
CA THR A 34 -14.35 4.21 1.08
C THR A 34 -14.30 3.12 0.01
N TRP A 35 -13.10 2.80 -0.47
CA TRP A 35 -12.95 1.70 -1.40
C TRP A 35 -13.12 0.37 -0.66
N VAL A 36 -13.95 -0.56 -1.16
CA VAL A 36 -14.30 -1.81 -0.43
C VAL A 36 -13.06 -2.58 0.00
N GLN A 37 -12.07 -2.67 -0.90
CA GLN A 37 -10.84 -3.38 -0.61
C GLN A 37 -9.95 -2.66 0.42
N TYR A 38 -10.05 -1.35 0.54
CA TYR A 38 -9.36 -0.60 1.58
C TYR A 38 -9.99 -0.86 2.95
N ASP A 39 -11.32 -0.80 3.05
CA ASP A 39 -12.07 -1.03 4.29
C ASP A 39 -11.75 -2.40 4.92
N GLN A 40 -11.50 -3.41 4.09
CA GLN A 40 -11.12 -4.75 4.56
C GLN A 40 -9.81 -4.77 5.37
N TYR A 41 -8.86 -3.87 5.07
CA TYR A 41 -7.52 -3.90 5.66
C TYR A 41 -7.21 -2.71 6.56
N ILE A 42 -8.12 -1.72 6.67
CA ILE A 42 -7.86 -0.47 7.41
C ILE A 42 -7.51 -0.74 8.88
N GLN A 43 -8.27 -1.61 9.56
CA GLN A 43 -8.06 -1.90 10.98
C GLN A 43 -6.72 -2.60 11.24
N GLN A 44 -6.40 -3.61 10.43
CA GLN A 44 -5.11 -4.32 10.52
C GLN A 44 -3.93 -3.39 10.21
N THR A 45 -4.08 -2.52 9.21
CA THR A 45 -3.07 -1.50 8.87
C THR A 45 -2.82 -0.56 10.04
N MET A 46 -3.89 -0.08 10.69
CA MET A 46 -3.77 0.79 11.87
C MET A 46 -3.17 0.07 13.07
N GLN A 47 -3.54 -1.18 13.31
CA GLN A 47 -2.95 -2.01 14.37
C GLN A 47 -1.43 -2.16 14.17
N ILE A 48 -0.98 -2.53 12.98
CA ILE A 48 0.45 -2.66 12.68
C ILE A 48 1.14 -1.30 12.79
N SER A 49 0.51 -0.23 12.31
CA SER A 49 1.05 1.13 12.44
C SER A 49 1.28 1.49 13.91
N ALA A 50 0.32 1.20 14.80
CA ALA A 50 0.46 1.42 16.24
C ALA A 50 1.57 0.56 16.86
N MET A 51 1.69 -0.72 16.47
CA MET A 51 2.79 -1.59 16.93
C MET A 51 4.18 -1.03 16.57
N TRP A 52 4.27 -0.30 15.46
CA TRP A 52 5.48 0.41 15.01
C TRP A 52 5.54 1.88 15.45
N ASN A 53 4.72 2.29 16.42
CA ASN A 53 4.63 3.68 16.89
C ASN A 53 4.49 4.71 15.75
N HIS A 54 3.72 4.34 14.72
CA HIS A 54 3.46 5.12 13.51
C HIS A 54 4.70 5.52 12.69
N GLN A 55 5.84 4.86 12.90
CA GLN A 55 7.08 5.15 12.18
C GLN A 55 7.07 4.65 10.73
N ILE A 56 6.32 3.58 10.46
CA ILE A 56 6.17 3.02 9.12
C ILE A 56 4.98 3.68 8.39
N ASP A 57 5.20 4.03 7.12
CA ASP A 57 4.18 4.56 6.24
C ASP A 57 2.98 3.61 6.10
N ALA A 58 1.77 4.13 6.33
CA ALA A 58 0.56 3.31 6.30
C ALA A 58 0.29 2.69 4.91
N ASN A 59 0.69 3.33 3.80
CA ASN A 59 0.58 2.71 2.48
C ASN A 59 1.55 1.55 2.32
N LEU A 60 2.76 1.67 2.87
CA LEU A 60 3.72 0.57 2.88
C LEU A 60 3.18 -0.61 3.69
N ILE A 61 2.63 -0.37 4.88
CA ILE A 61 1.99 -1.42 5.69
C ILE A 61 0.87 -2.09 4.90
N TYR A 62 -0.03 -1.31 4.31
CA TYR A 62 -1.13 -1.85 3.51
C TYR A 62 -0.66 -2.67 2.30
N VAL A 63 0.36 -2.18 1.59
CA VAL A 63 0.97 -2.92 0.47
C VAL A 63 1.57 -4.23 0.96
N ALA A 64 2.37 -4.24 2.02
CA ALA A 64 2.94 -5.47 2.57
C ALA A 64 1.82 -6.46 3.00
N LEU A 65 0.84 -5.96 3.76
CA LEU A 65 -0.27 -6.75 4.27
C LEU A 65 -1.08 -7.39 3.16
N ARG A 66 -1.51 -6.61 2.16
CA ARG A 66 -2.35 -7.10 1.06
C ARG A 66 -1.56 -7.91 0.04
N TYR A 67 -0.44 -7.36 -0.43
CA TYR A 67 0.28 -7.86 -1.60
C TYR A 67 1.24 -9.01 -1.25
N SER A 68 1.94 -8.92 -0.12
CA SER A 68 2.97 -9.89 0.27
C SER A 68 2.44 -10.95 1.23
N CYS A 69 1.57 -10.58 2.17
CA CYS A 69 1.22 -11.42 3.33
C CYS A 69 -0.25 -11.84 3.37
N LYS A 70 -1.06 -11.50 2.35
CA LYS A 70 -2.48 -11.89 2.21
C LYS A 70 -3.35 -11.63 3.45
N GLY A 71 -3.05 -10.58 4.22
CA GLY A 71 -3.77 -10.21 5.43
C GLY A 71 -3.22 -10.80 6.73
N ASN A 72 -2.13 -11.60 6.69
CA ASN A 72 -1.50 -12.12 7.90
C ASN A 72 -0.65 -11.04 8.59
N ILE A 73 -1.04 -10.63 9.80
CA ILE A 73 -0.37 -9.59 10.57
C ILE A 73 1.06 -9.98 10.97
N ASN A 74 1.28 -11.24 11.41
CA ASN A 74 2.59 -11.69 11.88
C ASN A 74 3.59 -11.74 10.72
N GLU A 75 3.19 -12.32 9.59
CA GLU A 75 4.01 -12.32 8.37
C GLU A 75 4.30 -10.89 7.90
N THR A 76 3.31 -9.99 8.00
CA THR A 76 3.50 -8.58 7.63
C THR A 76 4.52 -7.91 8.53
N PHE A 77 4.46 -8.15 9.84
CA PHE A 77 5.42 -7.61 10.80
C PHE A 77 6.85 -8.09 10.50
N GLU A 78 7.03 -9.38 10.20
CA GLU A 78 8.33 -9.95 9.82
C GLU A 78 8.88 -9.34 8.53
N VAL A 79 8.05 -9.20 7.49
CA VAL A 79 8.45 -8.60 6.21
C VAL A 79 8.80 -7.13 6.37
N LEU A 80 8.05 -6.37 7.18
CA LEU A 80 8.37 -4.97 7.47
C LEU A 80 9.66 -4.84 8.29
N PHE A 81 9.89 -5.74 9.23
CA PHE A 81 11.14 -5.78 9.99
C PHE A 81 12.34 -6.09 9.09
N GLU A 82 12.23 -7.10 8.21
CA GLU A 82 13.25 -7.42 7.19
C GLU A 82 13.51 -6.21 6.30
N PHE A 83 12.46 -5.50 5.88
CA PHE A 83 12.57 -4.31 5.05
C PHE A 83 13.32 -3.17 5.74
N GLU A 84 12.98 -2.84 6.98
CA GLU A 84 13.68 -1.79 7.72
C GLU A 84 15.17 -2.15 7.91
N GLN A 85 15.49 -3.42 8.17
CA GLN A 85 16.90 -3.86 8.23
C GLN A 85 17.60 -3.77 6.88
N TRP A 86 16.94 -4.20 5.80
CA TRP A 86 17.49 -4.15 4.44
C TRP A 86 17.72 -2.72 3.97
N LYS A 87 16.84 -1.79 4.30
CA LYS A 87 16.90 -0.37 3.91
C LYS A 87 18.23 0.31 4.29
N PHE A 88 18.76 -0.01 5.47
CA PHE A 88 20.01 0.57 5.98
C PHE A 88 21.28 -0.21 5.62
N ARG A 89 21.15 -1.36 4.95
CA ARG A 89 22.31 -2.15 4.50
C ARG A 89 22.76 -1.70 3.11
N ASN A 90 24.06 -1.87 2.83
CA ASN A 90 24.67 -1.75 1.49
C ASN A 90 24.26 -0.50 0.69
N ASP A 91 24.02 0.62 1.38
CA ASP A 91 23.57 1.87 0.80
C ASP A 91 22.28 1.75 -0.04
N ASN A 92 21.42 0.76 0.26
CA ASN A 92 20.20 0.46 -0.50
C ASN A 92 19.29 1.68 -0.66
N GLU A 93 19.05 2.43 0.42
CA GLU A 93 18.28 3.67 0.37
C GLU A 93 18.94 4.74 -0.54
N GLN A 94 20.27 4.87 -0.51
CA GLN A 94 20.98 5.84 -1.35
C GLN A 94 20.99 5.40 -2.82
N ASN A 95 21.10 4.10 -3.08
CA ASN A 95 20.99 3.56 -4.43
C ASN A 95 19.59 3.76 -5.00
N TYR A 96 18.54 3.65 -4.18
CA TYR A 96 17.19 4.04 -4.56
C TYR A 96 17.09 5.53 -4.91
N LYS A 97 17.68 6.42 -4.11
CA LYS A 97 17.64 7.87 -4.37
C LYS A 97 18.17 8.24 -5.76
N LYS A 98 19.19 7.54 -6.27
CA LYS A 98 19.73 7.72 -7.63
C LYS A 98 18.74 7.34 -8.73
N ARG A 99 17.69 6.59 -8.41
CA ARG A 99 16.70 6.04 -9.36
C ARG A 99 15.30 6.62 -9.19
N ILE A 100 15.11 7.62 -8.33
CA ILE A 100 13.79 8.22 -8.04
C ILE A 100 13.07 8.64 -9.33
N ASP A 101 13.78 9.25 -10.27
CA ASP A 101 13.19 9.74 -11.53
C ASP A 101 12.58 8.61 -12.38
N GLU A 102 13.12 7.39 -12.31
CA GLU A 102 12.56 6.23 -13.01
C GLU A 102 11.16 5.87 -12.48
N PHE A 103 10.98 5.96 -11.16
CA PHE A 103 9.69 5.71 -10.50
C PHE A 103 8.70 6.83 -10.76
N LEU A 104 9.16 8.09 -10.73
CA LEU A 104 8.32 9.26 -11.01
C LEU A 104 7.81 9.25 -12.46
N LYS A 105 8.63 8.85 -13.45
CA LYS A 105 8.16 8.62 -14.83
C LYS A 105 7.05 7.55 -14.91
N GLY A 106 7.06 6.60 -13.98
CA GLY A 106 6.01 5.61 -13.81
C GLY A 106 4.77 6.09 -13.03
N ARG A 107 4.75 7.36 -12.60
CA ARG A 107 3.75 7.95 -11.68
C ARG A 107 3.71 7.28 -10.30
N CYS A 108 4.79 6.62 -9.90
CA CYS A 108 4.90 5.98 -8.61
C CYS A 108 5.47 6.99 -7.58
N CYS A 109 4.59 7.75 -6.92
CA CYS A 109 5.00 8.89 -6.10
C CYS A 109 5.31 8.57 -4.63
N ASN A 110 4.95 7.39 -4.12
CA ASN A 110 5.25 7.02 -2.72
C ASN A 110 6.62 6.34 -2.62
N HIS A 111 7.59 7.07 -2.09
CA HIS A 111 8.98 6.61 -1.97
C HIS A 111 9.14 5.38 -1.06
N ASN A 112 8.38 5.27 0.03
CA ASN A 112 8.47 4.13 0.94
C ASN A 112 8.00 2.83 0.25
N VAL A 113 6.88 2.91 -0.47
CA VAL A 113 6.38 1.78 -1.29
C VAL A 113 7.34 1.44 -2.42
N ASN A 114 7.90 2.45 -3.09
CA ASN A 114 8.87 2.24 -4.16
C ASN A 114 10.12 1.52 -3.67
N LEU A 115 10.67 1.94 -2.52
CA LEU A 115 11.83 1.32 -1.89
C LEU A 115 11.53 -0.14 -1.49
N PHE A 116 10.35 -0.40 -0.96
CA PHE A 116 9.91 -1.78 -0.69
C PHE A 116 9.78 -2.62 -1.96
N CYS A 117 9.33 -2.05 -3.07
CA CYS A 117 9.29 -2.74 -4.37
C CYS A 117 10.70 -3.09 -4.89
N VAL A 118 11.74 -2.32 -4.53
CA VAL A 118 13.13 -2.68 -4.82
C VAL A 118 13.51 -3.97 -4.11
N LEU A 119 13.29 -4.04 -2.78
CA LEU A 119 13.52 -5.26 -2.00
C LEU A 119 12.76 -6.46 -2.59
N LEU A 120 11.47 -6.29 -2.91
CA LEU A 120 10.68 -7.37 -3.50
C LEU A 120 11.26 -7.87 -4.83
N SER A 121 11.78 -6.97 -5.68
CA SER A 121 12.39 -7.38 -6.95
C SER A 121 13.73 -8.11 -6.79
N GLU A 122 14.47 -7.84 -5.71
CA GLU A 122 15.70 -8.57 -5.38
C GLU A 122 15.38 -9.99 -4.89
N LYS A 123 14.35 -10.12 -4.05
CA LYS A 123 13.91 -11.41 -3.47
C LYS A 123 13.15 -12.27 -4.49
N TYR A 124 12.26 -11.65 -5.25
CA TYR A 124 11.40 -12.28 -6.25
C TYR A 124 11.77 -11.73 -7.63
N LYS A 125 12.75 -12.38 -8.29
CA LYS A 125 13.29 -11.98 -9.61
C LYS A 125 12.29 -12.09 -10.79
N MET A 126 10.99 -12.13 -10.51
CA MET A 126 9.93 -12.25 -11.52
C MET A 126 9.58 -10.91 -12.17
N GLN A 127 9.74 -9.79 -11.47
CA GLN A 127 9.40 -8.45 -11.97
C GLN A 127 10.42 -7.42 -11.50
N THR A 128 10.56 -6.34 -12.27
CA THR A 128 11.38 -5.20 -11.87
C THR A 128 10.68 -4.40 -10.76
N ALA A 129 11.47 -3.70 -9.93
CA ALA A 129 10.95 -2.81 -8.89
C ALA A 129 9.90 -1.81 -9.41
N ILE A 130 10.12 -1.26 -10.61
CA ILE A 130 9.21 -0.30 -11.25
C ILE A 130 7.89 -0.97 -11.66
N GLN A 131 7.93 -2.22 -12.14
CA GLN A 131 6.71 -2.97 -12.46
C GLN A 131 5.89 -3.24 -11.20
N HIS A 132 6.53 -3.67 -10.12
CA HIS A 132 5.87 -3.83 -8.82
C HIS A 132 5.25 -2.51 -8.33
N ALA A 133 5.99 -1.40 -8.41
CA ALA A 133 5.49 -0.10 -7.98
C ALA A 133 4.30 0.39 -8.84
N LYS A 134 4.35 0.18 -10.16
CA LYS A 134 3.25 0.51 -11.07
C LYS A 134 2.00 -0.31 -10.76
N ILE A 135 2.13 -1.61 -10.58
CA ILE A 135 1.02 -2.49 -10.19
C ILE A 135 0.42 -1.99 -8.88
N ASN A 136 1.23 -1.74 -7.86
CA ASN A 136 0.74 -1.24 -6.58
C ASN A 136 0.05 0.13 -6.70
N THR A 137 0.60 1.03 -7.51
CA THR A 137 0.00 2.36 -7.73
C THR A 137 -1.36 2.25 -8.45
N ILE A 138 -1.44 1.44 -9.51
CA ILE A 138 -2.66 1.27 -10.31
C ILE A 138 -3.75 0.58 -9.49
N TYR A 139 -3.42 -0.50 -8.78
CA TYR A 139 -4.42 -1.31 -8.11
C TYR A 139 -4.79 -0.80 -6.73
N ASN A 140 -3.89 -0.13 -6.02
CA ASN A 140 -4.16 0.26 -4.63
C ASN A 140 -4.49 1.74 -4.46
N CYS A 141 -4.23 2.57 -5.47
CA CYS A 141 -4.37 4.04 -5.42
C CYS A 141 -3.64 4.73 -4.23
N LEU A 142 -2.84 3.98 -3.45
CA LEU A 142 -2.12 4.41 -2.25
C LEU A 142 -3.05 5.20 -1.29
N PRO A 143 -3.91 4.49 -0.55
CA PRO A 143 -5.11 5.06 0.06
C PRO A 143 -4.85 6.01 1.24
N PHE A 144 -3.62 6.05 1.77
CA PHE A 144 -3.25 6.95 2.85
C PHE A 144 -2.51 8.17 2.33
N VAL A 145 -3.03 9.34 2.66
CA VAL A 145 -2.36 10.62 2.40
C VAL A 145 -1.78 11.18 3.70
N VAL A 146 -0.82 12.10 3.60
CA VAL A 146 -0.11 12.70 4.74
C VAL A 146 -1.06 13.27 5.81
N LYS A 147 -2.28 13.67 5.43
CA LYS A 147 -3.33 14.15 6.35
C LYS A 147 -3.84 13.09 7.34
N ASN A 148 -3.63 11.80 7.07
CA ASN A 148 -3.99 10.71 7.99
C ASN A 148 -3.00 10.59 9.16
N LYS A 149 -1.96 11.43 9.19
CA LYS A 149 -1.12 11.71 10.37
C LYS A 149 -1.74 12.85 11.19
N LYS A 150 -2.86 12.59 11.84
CA LYS A 150 -3.35 13.38 12.98
C LYS A 150 -3.67 12.37 14.08
N GLN A 151 -3.37 12.57 15.35
CA GLN A 151 -2.58 13.56 16.10
C GLN A 151 -2.35 12.92 17.47
#